data_AF-A0A3A0B774-F1
#
_entry.id   AF-A0A3A0B774-F1
#
_cell.length_a   1.000
_cell.length_b   1.000
_cell.length_c   1.000
_cell.angle_alpha   90.00
_cell.angle_beta   90.00
_cell.angle_gamma   90.00
#
_symmetry.space_group_name_H-M   'P 1'
#
loop_
_entity.id
_entity.type
_entity.pdbx_description
1 polymer ?
#
loop_
_entity_poly.entity_id
_entity_poly.type
_entity_poly.pdbx_seq_one_letter_code
_entity_poly.pdbx_strand_id
1 'polypeptide(L)'
;MKQRIIWIGAVALLWVVGLAGGLPAARAQSQTLCTAQAIVQPGDTLSTVATRYFGQPSSYTAIVTATNAAAAMDSSYATIADPDILAVGWKLCIPATSAAGPALVATPTPTATPTPAGTPTPTPTPLPADRHPLAIPQMRRASYPGSDLVVEQTLDPGVNYSRTIVSYRSEGNKIYALLTAPLGEKPATGWPVVIFNHGYIPPDQYRTTERYVAYVDAFARNGYLVLRSDYRGHGFSEGEATGGYGSPDYTVDVLNAVSAIKRYPDADPNRIGMWGHSMGGQITLRAMVVTGDIKAGVIWAGVVGSYPDLLENWRRRPSTIPPTVTSRQRRWREELTSQYGSPAENPEFWAMISPNSYLADLSGPIQLHHGTADSSVPVEFSTTLESEIETAGGTVELFLYEGDDHNIAANLGTALTRSVAFFDRYVKNAPSTP
;
A
#
# COMPACT_ATOMS: atom_id res chain seq x y z
N MET A 1 -24.15 -26.96 -52.45
CA MET A 1 -25.59 -26.68 -52.28
C MET A 1 -26.26 -27.85 -51.56
N LYS A 2 -26.59 -27.68 -50.27
CA LYS A 2 -27.56 -28.54 -49.55
C LYS A 2 -28.30 -27.65 -48.55
N GLN A 3 -29.61 -27.49 -48.77
CA GLN A 3 -30.58 -26.81 -47.91
C GLN A 3 -31.12 -27.74 -46.83
N ARG A 4 -31.34 -27.22 -45.60
CA ARG A 4 -32.37 -27.60 -44.60
C ARG A 4 -32.56 -26.38 -43.68
N ILE A 5 -33.61 -25.56 -43.83
CA ILE A 5 -34.97 -25.61 -43.25
C ILE A 5 -35.01 -25.70 -41.70
N ILE A 6 -35.22 -24.50 -41.10
CA ILE A 6 -36.21 -24.04 -40.07
C ILE A 6 -36.47 -24.92 -38.84
N TRP A 7 -36.46 -24.32 -37.63
CA TRP A 7 -37.60 -24.30 -36.66
C TRP A 7 -37.38 -23.21 -35.59
N ILE A 8 -38.33 -22.27 -35.52
CA ILE A 8 -38.54 -21.29 -34.43
C ILE A 8 -39.61 -21.89 -33.53
N GLY A 9 -39.38 -21.93 -32.22
CA GLY A 9 -40.35 -22.36 -31.21
C GLY A 9 -40.37 -21.38 -30.04
N ALA A 10 -41.54 -20.76 -29.84
CA ALA A 10 -41.89 -19.90 -28.70
C ALA A 10 -42.62 -20.71 -27.61
N VAL A 11 -43.07 -20.00 -26.56
CA VAL A 11 -44.06 -20.38 -25.49
C VAL A 11 -43.38 -20.88 -24.19
N ALA A 12 -43.74 -20.49 -22.94
CA ALA A 12 -44.81 -19.67 -22.37
C ALA A 12 -44.41 -19.07 -21.00
N LEU A 13 -45.11 -17.98 -20.67
CA LEU A 13 -45.29 -17.36 -19.36
C LEU A 13 -46.24 -18.20 -18.49
N LEU A 14 -45.95 -18.37 -17.19
CA LEU A 14 -46.87 -18.97 -16.23
C LEU A 14 -46.96 -18.10 -14.97
N TRP A 15 -48.18 -17.61 -14.72
CA TRP A 15 -48.62 -16.92 -13.51
C TRP A 15 -49.05 -17.94 -12.46
N VAL A 16 -48.68 -17.73 -11.19
CA VAL A 16 -49.43 -18.26 -10.04
C VAL A 16 -49.55 -17.16 -8.99
N VAL A 17 -50.81 -16.90 -8.62
CA VAL A 17 -51.29 -15.96 -7.59
C VAL A 17 -51.07 -16.55 -6.20
N GLY A 18 -50.74 -15.69 -5.24
CA GLY A 18 -50.35 -16.08 -3.88
C GLY A 18 -51.49 -16.40 -2.91
N LEU A 19 -51.08 -16.76 -1.70
CA LEU A 19 -51.88 -16.70 -0.49
C LEU A 19 -50.98 -16.29 0.68
N ALA A 20 -51.44 -15.27 1.38
CA ALA A 20 -50.77 -14.59 2.47
C ALA A 20 -50.82 -15.40 3.78
N GLY A 21 -49.73 -15.34 4.53
CA GLY A 21 -49.66 -15.72 5.94
C GLY A 21 -48.80 -14.68 6.67
N GLY A 22 -49.45 -13.69 7.26
CA GLY A 22 -48.81 -12.60 7.99
C GLY A 22 -48.32 -13.05 9.37
N LEU A 23 -47.17 -12.50 9.76
CA LEU A 23 -46.68 -12.44 11.13
C LEU A 23 -46.47 -10.95 11.50
N PRO A 24 -46.70 -10.57 12.77
CA PRO A 24 -47.08 -9.22 13.13
C PRO A 24 -45.91 -8.24 13.14
N ALA A 25 -46.18 -7.04 12.62
CA ALA A 25 -45.37 -5.86 12.85
C ALA A 25 -45.47 -5.45 14.32
N ALA A 26 -44.48 -5.83 15.12
CA ALA A 26 -44.21 -5.18 16.39
C ALA A 26 -43.45 -3.87 16.12
N ARG A 27 -44.22 -2.79 15.87
CA ARG A 27 -43.76 -1.43 16.12
C ARG A 27 -43.62 -1.27 17.64
N ALA A 28 -42.38 -1.18 18.12
CA ALA A 28 -42.06 -0.48 19.35
C ALA A 28 -40.94 0.51 19.02
N GLN A 29 -41.33 1.78 19.00
CA GLN A 29 -40.49 2.93 18.75
C GLN A 29 -39.43 3.04 19.85
N SER A 30 -38.15 2.96 19.50
CA SER A 30 -37.17 3.86 20.13
C SER A 30 -37.14 5.09 19.25
N GLN A 31 -38.05 6.04 19.49
CA GLN A 31 -37.86 7.39 18.98
C GLN A 31 -36.54 7.87 19.58
N THR A 32 -35.48 7.92 18.77
CA THR A 32 -34.30 8.68 19.12
C THR A 32 -34.72 10.15 19.07
N LEU A 33 -35.29 10.65 20.16
CA LEU A 33 -35.61 12.06 20.30
C LEU A 33 -34.28 12.80 20.30
N CYS A 34 -34.06 13.60 19.25
CA CYS A 34 -32.97 14.57 19.23
C CYS A 34 -33.17 15.49 20.43
N THR A 35 -32.40 15.30 21.49
CA THR A 35 -32.49 16.12 22.70
C THR A 35 -31.86 17.49 22.50
N ALA A 36 -30.96 17.59 21.52
CA ALA A 36 -30.45 18.85 21.02
C ALA A 36 -30.23 18.77 19.50
N GLN A 37 -30.12 19.95 18.88
CA GLN A 37 -29.74 20.10 17.48
C GLN A 37 -28.42 20.85 17.42
N ALA A 38 -27.54 20.42 16.51
CA ALA A 38 -26.30 21.12 16.21
C ALA A 38 -26.28 21.53 14.74
N ILE A 39 -25.88 22.77 14.46
CA ILE A 39 -25.60 23.23 13.09
C ILE A 39 -24.10 23.20 12.89
N VAL A 40 -23.64 22.43 11.89
CA VAL A 40 -22.22 22.31 11.54
C VAL A 40 -21.64 23.69 11.22
N GLN A 41 -20.61 24.09 11.96
CA GLN A 41 -19.88 25.32 11.72
C GLN A 41 -18.63 25.08 10.86
N PRO A 42 -18.03 26.11 10.25
CA PRO A 42 -16.75 25.97 9.57
C PRO A 42 -15.69 25.36 10.49
N GLY A 43 -15.09 24.24 10.07
CA GLY A 43 -14.08 23.51 10.83
C GLY A 43 -14.60 22.46 11.81
N ASP A 44 -15.92 22.25 11.90
CA ASP A 44 -16.48 21.14 12.69
C ASP A 44 -16.23 19.79 12.00
N THR A 45 -15.82 18.80 12.79
CA THR A 45 -15.88 17.38 12.45
C THR A 45 -16.90 16.71 13.37
N LEU A 46 -17.36 15.50 13.02
CA LEU A 46 -18.27 14.77 13.91
C LEU A 46 -17.64 14.50 15.28
N SER A 47 -16.32 14.28 15.34
CA SER A 47 -15.57 14.11 16.59
C SER A 47 -15.45 15.39 17.42
N THR A 48 -15.36 16.58 16.80
CA THR A 48 -15.38 17.85 17.55
C THR A 48 -16.78 18.18 18.07
N VAL A 49 -17.83 17.88 17.27
CA VAL A 49 -19.22 17.99 17.74
C VAL A 49 -19.49 16.98 18.86
N ALA A 50 -19.00 15.73 18.74
CA ALA A 50 -19.14 14.73 19.80
C ALA A 50 -18.42 15.14 21.08
N THR A 51 -17.20 15.68 20.99
CA THR A 51 -16.49 16.25 22.15
C THR A 51 -17.28 17.40 22.78
N ARG A 52 -17.89 18.28 21.97
CA ARG A 52 -18.67 19.43 22.44
C ARG A 52 -19.92 19.04 23.23
N TYR A 53 -20.63 17.98 22.81
CA TYR A 53 -21.90 17.58 23.42
C TYR A 53 -21.80 16.42 24.40
N PHE A 54 -20.78 15.56 24.27
CA PHE A 54 -20.59 14.36 25.09
C PHE A 54 -19.26 14.32 25.83
N GLY A 55 -18.36 15.28 25.61
CA GLY A 55 -17.03 15.31 26.21
C GLY A 55 -16.07 14.24 25.67
N GLN A 56 -16.50 13.40 24.72
CA GLN A 56 -15.70 12.34 24.13
C GLN A 56 -15.78 12.34 22.59
N PRO A 57 -14.64 12.40 21.88
CA PRO A 57 -14.63 12.44 20.42
C PRO A 57 -15.16 11.14 19.79
N SER A 58 -14.93 9.98 20.43
CA SER A 58 -15.37 8.68 19.93
C SER A 58 -16.88 8.48 19.93
N SER A 59 -17.65 9.32 20.64
CA SER A 59 -19.12 9.26 20.68
C SER A 59 -19.80 9.77 19.39
N TYR A 60 -19.01 10.16 18.38
CA TYR A 60 -19.53 10.69 17.13
C TYR A 60 -20.41 9.70 16.35
N THR A 61 -20.19 8.39 16.52
CA THR A 61 -21.01 7.34 15.90
C THR A 61 -22.48 7.39 16.35
N ALA A 62 -22.75 7.84 17.58
CA ALA A 62 -24.11 8.07 18.07
C ALA A 62 -24.78 9.24 17.34
N ILE A 63 -24.02 10.29 17.00
CA ILE A 63 -24.51 11.43 16.21
C ILE A 63 -24.83 10.98 14.78
N VAL A 64 -23.97 10.17 14.14
CA VAL A 64 -24.23 9.62 12.79
C VAL A 64 -25.54 8.83 12.79
N THR A 65 -25.66 7.89 13.72
CA THR A 65 -26.81 7.00 13.81
C THR A 65 -28.11 7.78 14.04
N ALA A 66 -28.09 8.72 14.99
CA ALA A 66 -29.27 9.53 15.31
C ALA A 66 -29.63 10.51 14.19
N THR A 67 -28.63 11.11 13.53
CA THR A 67 -28.85 12.08 12.45
C THR A 67 -29.42 11.41 11.20
N ASN A 68 -28.93 10.23 10.83
CA ASN A 68 -29.50 9.45 9.72
C ASN A 68 -30.91 8.92 10.03
N ALA A 69 -31.17 8.52 11.27
CA ALA A 69 -32.51 8.14 11.71
C ALA A 69 -33.49 9.34 11.68
N ALA A 70 -33.04 10.53 12.06
CA ALA A 70 -33.83 11.75 11.99
C ALA A 70 -34.07 12.20 10.53
N ALA A 71 -33.06 12.11 9.66
CA ALA A 71 -33.17 12.44 8.24
C ALA A 71 -34.16 11.55 7.47
N ALA A 72 -34.35 10.31 7.92
CA ALA A 72 -35.35 9.39 7.37
C ALA A 72 -36.80 9.81 7.71
N MET A 73 -37.01 10.69 8.69
CA MET A 73 -38.33 11.17 9.14
C MET A 73 -38.56 12.65 8.85
N ASP A 74 -37.50 13.46 8.84
CA ASP A 74 -37.50 14.90 8.58
C ASP A 74 -36.29 15.25 7.71
N SER A 75 -36.54 15.63 6.46
CA SER A 75 -35.51 15.95 5.47
C SER A 75 -34.71 17.22 5.78
N SER A 76 -35.05 17.96 6.86
CA SER A 76 -34.24 19.08 7.33
C SER A 76 -32.94 18.64 8.03
N TYR A 77 -32.82 17.37 8.41
CA TYR A 77 -31.58 16.79 8.95
C TYR A 77 -30.69 16.23 7.84
N ALA A 78 -29.39 16.25 8.05
CA ALA A 78 -28.42 15.73 7.07
C ALA A 78 -28.45 14.20 6.96
N THR A 79 -28.18 13.67 5.78
CA THR A 79 -27.86 12.24 5.60
C THR A 79 -26.35 12.10 5.50
N ILE A 80 -25.75 11.51 6.53
CA ILE A 80 -24.32 11.29 6.66
C ILE A 80 -23.99 9.90 6.09
N ALA A 81 -23.54 9.87 4.84
CA ALA A 81 -23.05 8.65 4.19
C ALA A 81 -21.57 8.37 4.50
N ASP A 82 -20.79 9.43 4.71
CA ASP A 82 -19.38 9.39 5.12
C ASP A 82 -19.20 10.25 6.38
N PRO A 83 -18.86 9.66 7.53
CA PRO A 83 -18.63 10.39 8.78
C PRO A 83 -17.50 11.43 8.72
N ASP A 84 -16.58 11.33 7.75
CA ASP A 84 -15.48 12.28 7.60
C ASP A 84 -15.86 13.52 6.77
N ILE A 85 -17.08 13.56 6.22
CA ILE A 85 -17.58 14.65 5.39
C ILE A 85 -18.79 15.30 6.04
N LEU A 86 -18.60 16.52 6.55
CA LEU A 86 -19.66 17.40 7.02
C LEU A 86 -19.67 18.70 6.24
N ALA A 87 -20.84 19.14 5.77
CA ALA A 87 -20.98 20.47 5.18
C ALA A 87 -21.48 21.48 6.21
N VAL A 88 -20.93 22.70 6.15
CA VAL A 88 -21.36 23.82 6.98
C VAL A 88 -22.85 24.08 6.77
N GLY A 89 -23.58 24.30 7.87
CA GLY A 89 -25.03 24.49 7.86
C GLY A 89 -25.83 23.20 7.97
N TRP A 90 -25.19 22.01 7.91
CA TRP A 90 -25.90 20.75 8.16
C TRP A 90 -26.48 20.69 9.56
N LYS A 91 -27.73 20.26 9.65
CA LYS A 91 -28.44 20.07 10.91
C LYS A 91 -28.26 18.63 11.37
N LEU A 92 -27.65 18.47 12.53
CA LEU A 92 -27.37 17.19 13.17
C LEU A 92 -28.33 16.94 14.35
N CYS A 93 -28.70 15.68 14.52
CA CYS A 93 -29.46 15.21 15.67
C CYS A 93 -28.50 14.78 16.77
N ILE A 94 -28.57 15.42 17.94
CA ILE A 94 -27.79 15.02 19.11
C ILE A 94 -28.69 14.16 20.00
N PRO A 95 -28.47 12.84 20.09
CA PRO A 95 -29.30 11.96 20.91
C PRO A 95 -29.04 12.20 22.39
N ALA A 96 -30.03 11.87 23.23
CA ALA A 96 -29.81 11.78 24.67
C ALA A 96 -28.72 10.73 24.92
N THR A 97 -27.72 11.06 25.73
CA THR A 97 -26.88 10.03 26.34
C THR A 97 -27.80 9.11 27.13
N SER A 98 -27.75 7.80 26.87
CA SER A 98 -28.41 6.80 27.70
C SER A 98 -27.79 6.85 29.09
N ALA A 99 -28.34 7.69 29.96
CA ALA A 99 -28.13 7.60 31.39
C ALA A 99 -28.80 6.31 31.85
N ALA A 100 -28.03 5.44 32.51
CA ALA A 100 -28.55 4.31 33.26
C ALA A 100 -29.76 4.76 34.11
N GLY A 101 -30.79 3.92 34.15
CA GLY A 101 -32.07 4.18 34.82
C GLY A 101 -31.95 4.55 36.31
N PRO A 102 -33.05 5.06 36.90
CA PRO A 102 -33.02 6.03 37.98
C PRO A 102 -32.63 5.44 39.34
N ALA A 103 -31.92 6.27 40.10
CA ALA A 103 -31.59 6.06 41.50
C ALA A 103 -32.87 5.90 42.34
N LEU A 104 -33.02 4.73 42.97
CA LEU A 104 -33.90 4.56 44.11
C LEU A 104 -33.15 4.96 45.39
N VAL A 105 -33.88 5.71 46.20
CA VAL A 105 -33.50 6.38 47.44
C VAL A 105 -32.75 5.46 48.42
N ALA A 106 -31.59 5.90 48.90
CA ALA A 106 -30.88 5.26 50.00
C ALA A 106 -31.23 5.95 51.35
N THR A 107 -31.84 5.19 52.25
CA THR A 107 -31.74 5.37 53.71
C THR A 107 -30.48 4.62 54.21
N PRO A 108 -29.88 4.99 55.37
CA PRO A 108 -28.44 4.83 55.57
C PRO A 108 -28.00 3.53 56.25
N THR A 109 -26.68 3.31 56.21
CA THR A 109 -25.80 2.53 57.15
C THR A 109 -25.51 1.07 56.73
N PRO A 110 -24.35 0.44 57.07
CA PRO A 110 -23.08 0.91 57.66
C PRO A 110 -21.83 0.66 56.77
N THR A 111 -20.73 1.29 57.19
CA THR A 111 -19.33 1.06 56.81
C THR A 111 -18.98 -0.42 56.55
N ALA A 112 -18.40 -0.70 55.37
CA ALA A 112 -17.73 -1.95 55.07
C ALA A 112 -16.29 -1.71 54.57
N THR A 113 -15.40 -2.51 55.15
CA THR A 113 -13.95 -2.71 54.98
C THR A 113 -13.42 -2.60 53.53
N PRO A 114 -12.19 -2.08 53.32
CA PRO A 114 -11.64 -1.89 51.98
C PRO A 114 -11.49 -3.20 51.20
N THR A 115 -12.06 -3.24 50.01
CA THR A 115 -11.84 -4.29 48.99
C THR A 115 -10.46 -4.10 48.34
N PRO A 116 -9.71 -5.17 48.02
CA PRO A 116 -8.42 -5.06 47.36
C PRO A 116 -8.56 -4.40 45.99
N ALA A 117 -7.67 -3.47 45.67
CA ALA A 117 -7.59 -2.84 44.36
C ALA A 117 -7.56 -3.91 43.25
N GLY A 118 -8.48 -3.79 42.30
CA GLY A 118 -8.49 -4.63 41.11
C GLY A 118 -7.15 -4.50 40.39
N THR A 119 -6.53 -5.63 40.08
CA THR A 119 -5.33 -5.70 39.25
C THR A 119 -5.59 -4.96 37.94
N PRO A 120 -4.75 -3.99 37.54
CA PRO A 120 -4.90 -3.35 36.24
C PRO A 120 -4.85 -4.42 35.17
N THR A 121 -5.84 -4.40 34.25
CA THR A 121 -5.76 -5.18 33.02
C THR A 121 -4.44 -4.84 32.34
N PRO A 122 -3.56 -5.82 32.05
CA PRO A 122 -2.29 -5.51 31.41
C PRO A 122 -2.59 -4.85 30.07
N THR A 123 -2.04 -3.65 29.86
CA THR A 123 -1.84 -3.10 28.52
C THR A 123 -1.24 -4.21 27.67
N PRO A 124 -1.78 -4.52 26.47
CA PRO A 124 -1.23 -5.57 25.63
C PRO A 124 0.26 -5.29 25.45
N THR A 125 1.10 -6.23 25.91
CA THR A 125 2.54 -6.17 25.68
C THR A 125 2.73 -6.04 24.17
N PRO A 126 3.43 -5.00 23.68
CA PRO A 126 3.71 -4.90 22.25
C PRO A 126 4.34 -6.20 21.77
N LEU A 127 4.02 -6.63 20.54
CA LEU A 127 4.68 -7.80 19.95
C LEU A 127 6.20 -7.66 20.17
N PRO A 128 6.91 -8.76 20.50
CA PRO A 128 8.37 -8.75 20.45
C PRO A 128 8.81 -8.08 19.15
N ALA A 129 9.75 -7.15 19.22
CA ALA A 129 10.08 -6.27 18.10
C ALA A 129 10.54 -7.05 16.85
N ASP A 130 11.05 -8.27 17.03
CA ASP A 130 11.40 -9.21 15.96
C ASP A 130 10.19 -9.85 15.24
N ARG A 131 8.97 -9.65 15.75
CA ARG A 131 7.69 -10.09 15.17
C ARG A 131 6.88 -8.95 14.55
N HIS A 132 7.40 -7.72 14.57
CA HIS A 132 6.75 -6.61 13.89
C HIS A 132 6.68 -6.90 12.37
N PRO A 133 5.56 -6.62 11.68
CA PRO A 133 5.42 -6.95 10.24
C PRO A 133 6.49 -6.31 9.33
N LEU A 134 7.00 -5.12 9.68
CA LEU A 134 8.11 -4.48 8.95
C LEU A 134 9.49 -5.09 9.23
N ALA A 135 9.65 -5.87 10.31
CA ALA A 135 10.95 -6.37 10.72
C ALA A 135 11.47 -7.39 9.70
N ILE A 136 12.70 -7.19 9.21
CA ILE A 136 13.31 -8.10 8.23
C ILE A 136 13.34 -9.56 8.72
N PRO A 137 13.63 -9.87 10.00
CA PRO A 137 13.55 -11.25 10.50
C PRO A 137 12.14 -11.85 10.40
N GLN A 138 11.09 -11.07 10.69
CA GLN A 138 9.70 -11.50 10.54
C GLN A 138 9.37 -11.75 9.07
N MET A 139 9.78 -10.83 8.19
CA MET A 139 9.57 -10.98 6.74
C MET A 139 10.28 -12.21 6.18
N ARG A 140 11.49 -12.55 6.65
CA ARG A 140 12.20 -13.78 6.25
C ARG A 140 11.52 -15.07 6.72
N ARG A 141 10.79 -15.03 7.84
CA ARG A 141 10.02 -16.19 8.37
C ARG A 141 8.67 -16.36 7.67
N ALA A 142 8.14 -15.30 7.08
CA ALA A 142 6.85 -15.33 6.39
C ALA A 142 6.91 -16.12 5.07
N SER A 143 5.74 -16.52 4.59
CA SER A 143 5.59 -17.22 3.31
C SER A 143 4.92 -16.30 2.29
N TYR A 144 5.45 -16.31 1.05
CA TYR A 144 4.97 -15.50 -0.07
C TYR A 144 4.57 -16.40 -1.24
N PRO A 145 3.51 -17.20 -1.13
CA PRO A 145 3.21 -18.24 -2.11
C PRO A 145 2.81 -17.68 -3.48
N GLY A 146 2.23 -16.47 -3.54
CA GLY A 146 1.58 -15.93 -4.73
C GLY A 146 0.43 -16.81 -5.24
N SER A 147 0.05 -16.62 -6.49
CA SER A 147 -0.74 -17.58 -7.30
C SER A 147 -0.15 -17.68 -8.70
N ASP A 148 -0.71 -18.51 -9.56
CA ASP A 148 -0.42 -18.38 -10.99
C ASP A 148 -0.93 -17.03 -11.51
N LEU A 149 -0.26 -16.50 -12.54
CA LEU A 149 -0.70 -15.29 -13.23
C LEU A 149 -1.96 -15.58 -14.04
N VAL A 150 -3.00 -14.77 -13.84
CA VAL A 150 -4.23 -14.81 -14.63
C VAL A 150 -4.22 -13.64 -15.62
N VAL A 151 -4.41 -13.91 -16.91
CA VAL A 151 -4.56 -12.84 -17.92
C VAL A 151 -5.94 -12.24 -17.81
N GLU A 152 -6.01 -10.94 -17.51
CA GLU A 152 -7.25 -10.20 -17.33
C GLU A 152 -7.63 -9.43 -18.61
N GLN A 153 -6.62 -8.87 -19.28
CA GLN A 153 -6.81 -8.09 -20.49
C GLN A 153 -5.58 -8.16 -21.38
N THR A 154 -5.77 -8.42 -22.67
CA THR A 154 -4.74 -8.22 -23.69
C THR A 154 -4.80 -6.79 -24.21
N LEU A 155 -3.64 -6.13 -24.28
CA LEU A 155 -3.50 -4.77 -24.77
C LEU A 155 -2.85 -4.77 -26.16
N ASP A 156 -2.89 -3.61 -26.83
CA ASP A 156 -2.13 -3.43 -28.07
C ASP A 156 -0.63 -3.68 -27.80
N PRO A 157 0.05 -4.44 -28.68
CA PRO A 157 1.47 -4.74 -28.50
C PRO A 157 2.32 -3.48 -28.66
N GLY A 158 3.52 -3.52 -28.08
CA GLY A 158 4.57 -2.56 -28.41
C GLY A 158 5.29 -2.93 -29.69
N VAL A 159 6.46 -2.33 -29.92
CA VAL A 159 7.22 -2.53 -31.16
C VAL A 159 7.71 -3.98 -31.33
N ASN A 160 8.20 -4.60 -30.26
CA ASN A 160 8.73 -5.97 -30.26
C ASN A 160 8.41 -6.72 -28.95
N TYR A 161 7.27 -6.42 -28.35
CA TYR A 161 6.79 -7.07 -27.13
C TYR A 161 5.27 -7.08 -27.09
N SER A 162 4.69 -8.09 -26.45
CA SER A 162 3.27 -8.12 -26.11
C SER A 162 3.03 -7.46 -24.76
N ARG A 163 1.79 -7.02 -24.52
CA ARG A 163 1.38 -6.37 -23.27
C ARG A 163 0.06 -6.99 -22.79
N THR A 164 0.03 -7.40 -21.53
CA THR A 164 -1.18 -7.90 -20.88
C THR A 164 -1.31 -7.31 -19.50
N ILE A 165 -2.54 -7.01 -19.09
CA ILE A 165 -2.86 -6.84 -17.68
C ILE A 165 -3.10 -8.24 -17.13
N VAL A 166 -2.36 -8.57 -16.09
CA VAL A 166 -2.46 -9.85 -15.37
C VAL A 166 -2.83 -9.60 -13.92
N SER A 167 -3.24 -10.65 -13.22
CA SER A 167 -3.41 -10.61 -11.77
C SER A 167 -2.78 -11.82 -11.06
N TYR A 168 -2.49 -11.65 -9.78
CA TYR A 168 -2.03 -12.71 -8.87
C TYR A 168 -2.58 -12.48 -7.46
N ARG A 169 -2.47 -13.48 -6.58
CA ARG A 169 -2.93 -13.37 -5.19
C ARG A 169 -1.80 -12.93 -4.25
N SER A 170 -2.12 -12.02 -3.33
CA SER A 170 -1.30 -11.68 -2.16
C SER A 170 -2.19 -11.46 -0.95
N GLU A 171 -1.99 -12.27 0.10
CA GLU A 171 -2.74 -12.18 1.38
C GLU A 171 -4.27 -12.12 1.21
N GLY A 172 -4.80 -12.85 0.23
CA GLY A 172 -6.23 -12.89 -0.10
C GLY A 172 -6.66 -11.85 -1.15
N ASN A 173 -5.91 -10.76 -1.34
CA ASN A 173 -6.18 -9.74 -2.34
C ASN A 173 -5.79 -10.20 -3.75
N LYS A 174 -6.60 -9.82 -4.74
CA LYS A 174 -6.25 -9.85 -6.17
C LYS A 174 -5.42 -8.62 -6.50
N ILE A 175 -4.15 -8.81 -6.81
CA ILE A 175 -3.22 -7.75 -7.18
C ILE A 175 -3.03 -7.77 -8.70
N TYR A 176 -3.23 -6.62 -9.33
CA TYR A 176 -3.06 -6.45 -10.77
C TYR A 176 -1.62 -6.03 -11.10
N ALA A 177 -1.20 -6.35 -12.32
CA ALA A 177 0.11 -6.00 -12.83
C ALA A 177 0.08 -5.83 -14.35
N LEU A 178 0.98 -5.01 -14.87
CA LEU A 178 1.30 -5.01 -16.30
C LEU A 178 2.42 -6.02 -16.57
N LEU A 179 2.12 -7.05 -17.36
CA LEU A 179 3.10 -7.98 -17.90
C LEU A 179 3.47 -7.55 -19.32
N THR A 180 4.76 -7.36 -19.55
CA THR A 180 5.31 -7.01 -20.87
C THR A 180 6.30 -8.08 -21.29
N ALA A 181 5.98 -8.84 -22.33
CA ALA A 181 6.76 -10.00 -22.75
C ALA A 181 7.44 -9.75 -24.10
N PRO A 182 8.76 -9.95 -24.22
CA PRO A 182 9.47 -9.80 -25.49
C PRO A 182 8.87 -10.71 -26.58
N LEU A 183 8.82 -10.21 -27.80
CA LEU A 183 8.58 -11.01 -29.00
C LEU A 183 9.93 -11.42 -29.59
N GLY A 184 10.05 -12.68 -30.01
CA GLY A 184 11.27 -13.21 -30.61
C GLY A 184 11.57 -14.62 -30.14
N GLU A 185 12.80 -15.06 -30.37
CA GLU A 185 13.27 -16.37 -29.93
C GLU A 185 13.49 -16.36 -28.41
N LYS A 186 12.56 -17.01 -27.70
CA LYS A 186 12.66 -17.19 -26.25
C LYS A 186 13.84 -18.11 -25.91
N PRO A 187 14.71 -17.77 -24.94
CA PRO A 187 15.75 -18.68 -24.49
C PRO A 187 15.15 -20.01 -24.00
N ALA A 188 15.89 -21.10 -24.14
CA ALA A 188 15.41 -22.44 -23.77
C ALA A 188 14.93 -22.55 -22.31
N THR A 189 15.51 -21.75 -21.40
CA THR A 189 15.16 -21.71 -19.98
C THR A 189 14.06 -20.71 -19.63
N GLY A 190 13.53 -19.97 -20.62
CA GLY A 190 12.59 -18.85 -20.43
C GLY A 190 13.24 -17.48 -20.58
N TRP A 191 12.44 -16.42 -20.58
CA TRP A 191 12.91 -15.04 -20.57
C TRP A 191 13.45 -14.66 -19.18
N PRO A 192 14.60 -13.99 -19.09
CA PRO A 192 14.99 -13.34 -17.83
C PRO A 192 13.95 -12.29 -17.45
N VAL A 193 13.74 -12.11 -16.14
CA VAL A 193 12.64 -11.30 -15.60
C VAL A 193 13.17 -10.01 -14.97
N VAL A 194 12.42 -8.92 -15.14
CA VAL A 194 12.55 -7.72 -14.30
C VAL A 194 11.24 -7.53 -13.53
N ILE A 195 11.30 -7.62 -12.20
CA ILE A 195 10.22 -7.13 -11.34
C ILE A 195 10.36 -5.61 -11.23
N PHE A 196 9.34 -4.89 -11.66
CA PHE A 196 9.37 -3.44 -11.78
C PHE A 196 8.56 -2.77 -10.67
N ASN A 197 9.23 -2.04 -9.79
CA ASN A 197 8.66 -1.37 -8.64
C ASN A 197 8.53 0.13 -8.88
N HIS A 198 7.30 0.61 -9.07
CA HIS A 198 7.06 2.02 -9.31
C HIS A 198 7.18 2.86 -8.02
N GLY A 199 7.44 4.16 -8.20
CA GLY A 199 7.43 5.14 -7.11
C GLY A 199 6.02 5.43 -6.59
N TYR A 200 5.91 6.26 -5.56
CA TYR A 200 4.60 6.64 -5.04
C TYR A 200 3.79 7.42 -6.09
N ILE A 201 2.60 6.93 -6.40
CA ILE A 201 1.58 7.61 -7.19
C ILE A 201 0.31 7.56 -6.35
N PRO A 202 -0.43 8.65 -6.17
CA PRO A 202 -1.70 8.61 -5.46
C PRO A 202 -2.61 7.50 -6.02
N PRO A 203 -3.21 6.65 -5.16
CA PRO A 203 -4.03 5.52 -5.60
C PRO A 203 -5.11 5.85 -6.64
N ASP A 204 -5.79 6.99 -6.44
CA ASP A 204 -6.84 7.52 -7.32
C ASP A 204 -6.32 7.98 -8.70
N GLN A 205 -5.02 8.30 -8.78
CA GLN A 205 -4.33 8.73 -9.99
C GLN A 205 -3.55 7.60 -10.69
N TYR A 206 -3.30 6.49 -10.01
CA TYR A 206 -2.53 5.39 -10.59
C TYR A 206 -3.32 4.67 -11.68
N ARG A 207 -2.66 4.38 -12.80
CA ARG A 207 -3.20 3.59 -13.92
C ARG A 207 -2.16 2.58 -14.39
N THR A 208 -2.56 1.32 -14.53
CA THR A 208 -1.71 0.17 -14.88
C THR A 208 -0.91 0.33 -16.18
N THR A 209 -1.38 1.14 -17.12
CA THR A 209 -0.78 1.32 -18.45
C THR A 209 -0.05 2.64 -18.65
N GLU A 210 -0.08 3.53 -17.64
CA GLU A 210 0.51 4.87 -17.69
C GLU A 210 1.76 4.98 -16.82
N ARG A 211 2.54 6.03 -17.09
CA ARG A 211 3.85 6.33 -16.48
C ARG A 211 4.86 5.19 -16.69
N TYR A 212 6.15 5.49 -16.55
CA TYR A 212 7.23 4.50 -16.73
C TYR A 212 7.25 3.75 -18.09
N VAL A 213 6.52 4.22 -19.11
CA VAL A 213 6.40 3.54 -20.41
C VAL A 213 7.77 3.31 -21.05
N ALA A 214 8.61 4.34 -21.08
CA ALA A 214 9.97 4.25 -21.64
C ALA A 214 10.89 3.27 -20.89
N TYR A 215 10.63 3.05 -19.60
CA TYR A 215 11.45 2.20 -18.75
C TYR A 215 11.11 0.73 -18.97
N VAL A 216 9.81 0.42 -18.96
CA VAL A 216 9.30 -0.91 -19.30
C VAL A 216 9.65 -1.27 -20.74
N ASP A 217 9.52 -0.33 -21.67
CA ASP A 217 9.94 -0.48 -23.06
C ASP A 217 11.43 -0.82 -23.17
N ALA A 218 12.31 -0.08 -22.48
CA ALA A 218 13.75 -0.35 -22.52
C ALA A 218 14.12 -1.77 -22.09
N PHE A 219 13.52 -2.29 -21.01
CA PHE A 219 13.80 -3.66 -20.57
C PHE A 219 13.17 -4.71 -21.52
N ALA A 220 11.91 -4.53 -21.91
CA ALA A 220 11.22 -5.48 -22.78
C ALA A 220 11.88 -5.58 -24.16
N ARG A 221 12.29 -4.44 -24.75
CA ARG A 221 13.00 -4.38 -26.03
C ARG A 221 14.35 -5.10 -25.97
N ASN A 222 14.95 -5.18 -24.79
CA ASN A 222 16.20 -5.88 -24.55
C ASN A 222 15.98 -7.32 -24.04
N GLY A 223 14.81 -7.93 -24.30
CA GLY A 223 14.61 -9.35 -24.05
C GLY A 223 14.38 -9.72 -22.59
N TYR A 224 13.84 -8.81 -21.78
CA TYR A 224 13.35 -9.10 -20.44
C TYR A 224 11.83 -9.20 -20.39
N LEU A 225 11.32 -10.22 -19.71
CA LEU A 225 9.93 -10.26 -19.27
C LEU A 225 9.77 -9.30 -18.10
N VAL A 226 8.97 -8.24 -18.26
CA VAL A 226 8.80 -7.21 -17.24
C VAL A 226 7.44 -7.38 -16.56
N LEU A 227 7.44 -7.58 -15.25
CA LEU A 227 6.21 -7.60 -14.43
C LEU A 227 6.20 -6.36 -13.53
N ARG A 228 5.32 -5.41 -13.84
CA ARG A 228 5.09 -4.21 -13.02
C ARG A 228 3.82 -4.38 -12.20
N SER A 229 3.97 -4.70 -10.92
CA SER A 229 2.85 -4.77 -9.98
C SER A 229 2.25 -3.38 -9.75
N ASP A 230 0.93 -3.31 -9.64
CA ASP A 230 0.22 -2.08 -9.29
C ASP A 230 0.29 -1.81 -7.77
N TYR A 231 0.53 -2.83 -6.94
CA TYR A 231 0.34 -2.86 -5.48
C TYR A 231 -1.13 -2.82 -5.05
N ARG A 232 -1.42 -3.35 -3.85
CA ARG A 232 -2.75 -3.27 -3.25
C ARG A 232 -3.24 -1.84 -3.15
N GLY A 233 -4.54 -1.66 -3.39
CA GLY A 233 -5.21 -0.35 -3.39
C GLY A 233 -4.88 0.56 -4.56
N HIS A 234 -4.12 0.12 -5.58
CA HIS A 234 -3.84 0.90 -6.78
C HIS A 234 -4.39 0.21 -8.04
N GLY A 235 -4.79 1.03 -9.02
CA GLY A 235 -5.31 0.51 -10.28
C GLY A 235 -6.54 -0.35 -10.05
N PHE A 236 -6.49 -1.60 -10.50
CA PHE A 236 -7.57 -2.57 -10.26
C PHE A 236 -7.30 -3.51 -9.08
N SER A 237 -6.18 -3.34 -8.38
CA SER A 237 -5.82 -4.18 -7.24
C SER A 237 -6.76 -3.98 -6.06
N GLU A 238 -7.17 -5.09 -5.47
CA GLU A 238 -7.93 -5.12 -4.21
C GLU A 238 -7.06 -4.67 -3.02
N GLY A 239 -7.69 -4.47 -1.87
CA GLY A 239 -7.03 -4.06 -0.62
C GLY A 239 -6.84 -2.55 -0.49
N GLU A 240 -6.24 -2.14 0.63
CA GLU A 240 -6.07 -0.72 0.98
C GLU A 240 -4.63 -0.25 0.76
N ALA A 241 -4.49 0.97 0.25
CA ALA A 241 -3.18 1.60 0.07
C ALA A 241 -2.62 2.08 1.42
N THR A 242 -1.69 1.31 1.99
CA THR A 242 -1.06 1.57 3.30
C THR A 242 0.24 2.37 3.22
N GLY A 243 0.80 2.53 2.01
CA GLY A 243 2.05 3.26 1.75
C GLY A 243 3.31 2.42 1.92
N GLY A 244 4.45 2.89 1.41
CA GLY A 244 5.68 2.10 1.36
C GLY A 244 6.52 2.05 2.65
N TYR A 245 6.34 3.02 3.57
CA TYR A 245 7.28 3.23 4.67
C TYR A 245 6.77 2.74 6.03
N GLY A 246 5.47 2.81 6.29
CA GLY A 246 4.86 2.39 7.55
C GLY A 246 4.32 0.96 7.56
N SER A 247 4.27 0.30 6.41
CA SER A 247 3.71 -1.04 6.24
C SER A 247 4.60 -1.89 5.30
N PRO A 248 4.70 -3.21 5.50
CA PRO A 248 5.41 -4.10 4.59
C PRO A 248 4.59 -4.45 3.34
N ASP A 249 3.31 -4.09 3.29
CA ASP A 249 2.31 -4.59 2.34
C ASP A 249 2.74 -4.57 0.87
N TYR A 250 3.29 -3.46 0.37
CA TYR A 250 3.73 -3.41 -1.03
C TYR A 250 4.93 -4.32 -1.28
N THR A 251 5.82 -4.50 -0.30
CA THR A 251 6.89 -5.49 -0.39
C THR A 251 6.32 -6.92 -0.35
N VAL A 252 5.30 -7.18 0.47
CA VAL A 252 4.60 -8.47 0.50
C VAL A 252 3.95 -8.76 -0.86
N ASP A 253 3.28 -7.79 -1.47
CA ASP A 253 2.70 -7.91 -2.81
C ASP A 253 3.78 -8.24 -3.85
N VAL A 254 4.95 -7.60 -3.77
CA VAL A 254 6.08 -7.84 -4.68
C VAL A 254 6.71 -9.21 -4.48
N LEU A 255 6.90 -9.67 -3.24
CA LEU A 255 7.43 -11.00 -2.95
C LEU A 255 6.48 -12.10 -3.44
N ASN A 256 5.16 -11.88 -3.34
CA ASN A 256 4.18 -12.77 -3.96
C ASN A 256 4.22 -12.71 -5.50
N ALA A 257 4.52 -11.55 -6.09
CA ALA A 257 4.74 -11.41 -7.54
C ALA A 257 5.97 -12.19 -8.03
N VAL A 258 7.07 -12.18 -7.25
CA VAL A 258 8.26 -12.99 -7.51
C VAL A 258 7.90 -14.48 -7.54
N SER A 259 7.15 -14.96 -6.55
CA SER A 259 6.69 -16.36 -6.55
C SER A 259 5.74 -16.68 -7.70
N ALA A 260 4.86 -15.74 -8.08
CA ALA A 260 3.94 -15.90 -9.19
C ALA A 260 4.66 -15.99 -10.54
N ILE A 261 5.61 -15.08 -10.80
CA ILE A 261 6.33 -15.06 -12.08
C ILE A 261 7.24 -16.28 -12.25
N LYS A 262 7.77 -16.85 -11.16
CA LYS A 262 8.56 -18.09 -11.21
C LYS A 262 7.78 -19.30 -11.75
N ARG A 263 6.44 -19.26 -11.70
CA ARG A 263 5.55 -20.29 -12.26
C ARG A 263 5.07 -19.96 -13.68
N TYR A 264 5.37 -18.77 -14.19
CA TYR A 264 4.92 -18.36 -15.51
C TYR A 264 5.72 -19.12 -16.59
N PRO A 265 5.06 -19.81 -17.55
CA PRO A 265 5.75 -20.72 -18.49
C PRO A 265 6.83 -20.09 -19.37
N ASP A 266 6.76 -18.78 -19.58
CA ASP A 266 7.73 -18.05 -20.39
C ASP A 266 8.81 -17.36 -19.55
N ALA A 267 8.74 -17.41 -18.23
CA ALA A 267 9.75 -16.84 -17.34
C ALA A 267 10.86 -17.85 -17.04
N ASP A 268 12.09 -17.37 -16.91
CA ASP A 268 13.18 -18.11 -16.31
C ASP A 268 13.22 -17.83 -14.79
N PRO A 269 12.84 -18.79 -13.92
CA PRO A 269 12.75 -18.56 -12.49
C PRO A 269 14.10 -18.33 -11.80
N ASN A 270 15.22 -18.60 -12.49
CA ASN A 270 16.57 -18.43 -11.94
C ASN A 270 17.23 -17.11 -12.35
N ARG A 271 16.62 -16.35 -13.26
CA ARG A 271 17.14 -15.10 -13.80
C ARG A 271 16.16 -13.95 -13.55
N ILE A 272 16.08 -13.51 -12.29
CA ILE A 272 15.18 -12.44 -11.85
C ILE A 272 16.00 -11.25 -11.36
N GLY A 273 15.89 -10.11 -12.06
CA GLY A 273 16.32 -8.80 -11.57
C GLY A 273 15.15 -8.02 -10.97
N MET A 274 15.47 -6.98 -10.19
CA MET A 274 14.46 -6.08 -9.64
C MET A 274 14.87 -4.63 -9.86
N TRP A 275 13.96 -3.84 -10.42
CA TRP A 275 14.16 -2.42 -10.67
C TRP A 275 13.20 -1.60 -9.80
N GLY A 276 13.65 -0.50 -9.22
CA GLY A 276 12.80 0.37 -8.41
C GLY A 276 13.13 1.85 -8.53
N HIS A 277 12.09 2.70 -8.57
CA HIS A 277 12.24 4.16 -8.52
C HIS A 277 11.61 4.75 -7.26
N SER A 278 12.30 5.65 -6.55
CA SER A 278 11.76 6.37 -5.40
C SER A 278 11.31 5.42 -4.29
N MET A 279 10.02 5.41 -3.92
CA MET A 279 9.42 4.39 -3.04
C MET A 279 9.71 2.95 -3.51
N GLY A 280 9.69 2.70 -4.82
CA GLY A 280 10.02 1.39 -5.39
C GLY A 280 11.47 0.96 -5.14
N GLY A 281 12.38 1.93 -4.93
CA GLY A 281 13.76 1.66 -4.52
C GLY A 281 13.85 1.04 -3.13
N GLN A 282 13.07 1.56 -2.17
CA GLN A 282 12.94 0.99 -0.83
C GLN A 282 12.39 -0.45 -0.87
N ILE A 283 11.35 -0.67 -1.68
CA ILE A 283 10.75 -2.00 -1.87
C ILE A 283 11.79 -2.97 -2.45
N THR A 284 12.59 -2.51 -3.41
CA THR A 284 13.65 -3.30 -4.04
C THR A 284 14.73 -3.68 -3.04
N LEU A 285 15.27 -2.71 -2.29
CA LEU A 285 16.30 -2.98 -1.28
C LEU A 285 15.79 -3.93 -0.18
N ARG A 286 14.57 -3.70 0.31
CA ARG A 286 13.94 -4.57 1.31
C ARG A 286 13.73 -5.99 0.79
N ALA A 287 13.24 -6.15 -0.44
CA ALA A 287 13.02 -7.48 -1.01
C ALA A 287 14.34 -8.25 -1.15
N MET A 288 15.43 -7.58 -1.55
CA MET A 288 16.75 -8.21 -1.73
C MET A 288 17.43 -8.65 -0.44
N VAL A 289 17.09 -8.07 0.71
CA VAL A 289 17.53 -8.59 2.03
C VAL A 289 16.57 -9.63 2.59
N VAL A 290 15.39 -9.83 2.00
CA VAL A 290 14.37 -10.80 2.46
C VAL A 290 14.46 -12.12 1.69
N THR A 291 14.75 -12.10 0.39
CA THR A 291 14.79 -13.30 -0.47
C THR A 291 16.04 -13.38 -1.34
N GLY A 292 16.57 -14.60 -1.51
CA GLY A 292 17.69 -14.91 -2.42
C GLY A 292 17.29 -15.08 -3.90
N ASP A 293 16.01 -14.93 -4.23
CA ASP A 293 15.51 -15.11 -5.60
C ASP A 293 15.96 -14.00 -6.56
N ILE A 294 16.24 -12.80 -6.05
CA ILE A 294 16.59 -11.61 -6.84
C ILE A 294 18.10 -11.59 -7.07
N LYS A 295 18.54 -11.65 -8.31
CA LYS A 295 19.96 -11.77 -8.71
C LYS A 295 20.69 -10.44 -8.82
N ALA A 296 19.96 -9.35 -9.04
CA ALA A 296 20.52 -8.01 -9.13
C ALA A 296 19.42 -6.96 -8.91
N GLY A 297 19.79 -5.84 -8.28
CA GLY A 297 18.90 -4.70 -8.05
C GLY A 297 19.36 -3.44 -8.78
N VAL A 298 18.44 -2.72 -9.41
CA VAL A 298 18.70 -1.38 -9.94
C VAL A 298 17.75 -0.40 -9.25
N ILE A 299 18.29 0.62 -8.59
CA ILE A 299 17.51 1.56 -7.80
C ILE A 299 17.77 2.99 -8.29
N TRP A 300 16.71 3.66 -8.73
CA TRP A 300 16.74 5.04 -9.19
C TRP A 300 16.12 5.96 -8.14
N ALA A 301 16.82 7.03 -7.78
CA ALA A 301 16.39 8.05 -6.82
C ALA A 301 15.68 7.47 -5.59
N GLY A 302 16.22 6.35 -5.08
CA GLY A 302 15.51 5.47 -4.16
C GLY A 302 15.42 6.04 -2.75
N VAL A 303 14.28 5.83 -2.08
CA VAL A 303 14.15 6.13 -0.64
C VAL A 303 14.83 5.02 0.16
N VAL A 304 16.16 5.04 0.15
CA VAL A 304 17.01 3.96 0.67
C VAL A 304 17.86 4.36 1.88
N GLY A 305 17.58 5.52 2.47
CA GLY A 305 18.11 5.88 3.78
C GLY A 305 17.59 4.94 4.86
N SER A 306 18.37 4.76 5.92
CA SER A 306 17.96 4.03 7.12
C SER A 306 16.69 4.65 7.72
N TYR A 307 15.86 3.92 8.47
CA TYR A 307 14.69 4.55 9.10
C TYR A 307 15.04 5.77 9.98
N PRO A 308 16.13 5.76 10.77
CA PRO A 308 16.62 6.96 11.43
C PRO A 308 16.84 8.14 10.45
N ASP A 309 17.49 7.92 9.32
CA ASP A 309 17.65 8.97 8.30
C ASP A 309 16.32 9.43 7.68
N LEU A 310 15.38 8.51 7.47
CA LEU A 310 14.04 8.84 6.97
C LEU A 310 13.24 9.71 7.95
N LEU A 311 13.54 9.63 9.25
CA LEU A 311 12.93 10.43 10.30
C LEU A 311 13.62 11.79 10.45
N GLU A 312 14.95 11.81 10.46
CA GLU A 312 15.73 12.98 10.88
C GLU A 312 16.17 13.85 9.69
N ASN A 313 16.56 13.19 8.60
CA ASN A 313 17.28 13.79 7.47
C ASN A 313 16.41 13.90 6.21
N TRP A 314 15.28 13.17 6.13
CA TRP A 314 14.35 13.29 5.01
C TRP A 314 13.34 14.44 5.16
N ARG A 315 13.83 15.68 5.04
CA ARG A 315 12.99 16.88 5.06
C ARG A 315 12.64 17.29 3.64
N ARG A 316 11.47 16.88 3.13
CA ARG A 316 10.94 17.42 1.85
C ARG A 316 10.87 18.93 1.96
N ARG A 317 11.30 19.67 0.93
CA ARG A 317 11.14 21.13 0.87
C ARG A 317 9.68 21.48 1.18
N PRO A 318 9.40 22.55 1.96
CA PRO A 318 8.04 22.97 2.23
C PRO A 318 7.28 23.13 0.92
N SER A 319 6.23 22.33 0.72
CA SER A 319 5.27 22.61 -0.33
C SER A 319 4.62 23.95 0.01
N THR A 320 4.54 24.87 -0.96
CA THR A 320 3.80 26.14 -0.85
C THR A 320 2.28 25.93 -0.77
N ILE A 321 1.82 24.67 -0.81
CA ILE A 321 0.44 24.28 -0.58
C ILE A 321 0.17 24.34 0.94
N PRO A 322 -0.83 25.13 1.39
CA PRO A 322 -1.26 25.13 2.79
C PRO A 322 -1.51 23.70 3.29
N PRO A 323 -1.20 23.36 4.55
CA PRO A 323 -1.42 22.03 5.09
C PRO A 323 -2.92 21.82 5.33
N THR A 324 -3.70 21.63 4.28
CA THR A 324 -5.13 21.30 4.36
C THR A 324 -5.41 19.81 4.17
N VAL A 325 -4.38 18.98 4.10
CA VAL A 325 -4.54 17.52 4.09
C VAL A 325 -3.49 16.89 5.00
N THR A 326 -3.97 16.20 6.04
CA THR A 326 -3.22 15.31 6.94
C THR A 326 -2.63 14.16 6.14
N SER A 327 -1.55 14.44 5.41
CA SER A 327 -0.92 13.48 4.51
C SER A 327 -0.55 12.21 5.30
N ARG A 328 -1.10 11.06 4.89
CA ARG A 328 -0.79 9.70 5.37
C ARG A 328 0.74 9.44 5.48
N GLN A 329 1.54 10.21 4.74
CA GLN A 329 3.01 10.25 4.76
C GLN A 329 3.65 10.79 6.06
N ARG A 330 2.95 11.59 6.87
CA ARG A 330 3.42 12.00 8.22
C ARG A 330 3.02 11.01 9.30
N ARG A 331 1.89 10.32 9.07
CA ARG A 331 1.30 9.36 10.01
C ARG A 331 2.25 8.24 10.39
N TRP A 332 2.91 7.58 9.42
CA TRP A 332 3.80 6.45 9.77
C TRP A 332 4.94 6.84 10.72
N ARG A 333 5.51 8.05 10.57
CA ARG A 333 6.59 8.52 11.45
C ARG A 333 6.07 8.68 12.87
N GLU A 334 4.97 9.41 13.01
CA GLU A 334 4.31 9.67 14.29
C GLU A 334 3.80 8.38 14.94
N GLU A 335 3.18 7.48 14.16
CA GLU A 335 2.65 6.19 14.60
C GLU A 335 3.77 5.27 15.12
N LEU A 336 4.82 5.05 14.32
CA LEU A 336 5.93 4.19 14.73
C LEU A 336 6.71 4.79 15.91
N THR A 337 6.98 6.10 15.90
CA THR A 337 7.67 6.76 17.03
C THR A 337 6.80 6.74 18.30
N SER A 338 5.49 6.97 18.19
CA SER A 338 4.58 6.91 19.35
C SER A 338 4.47 5.50 19.92
N GLN A 339 4.58 4.46 19.09
CA GLN A 339 4.42 3.08 19.52
C GLN A 339 5.73 2.45 20.01
N TYR A 340 6.86 2.80 19.39
CA TYR A 340 8.13 2.13 19.60
C TYR A 340 9.25 3.03 20.14
N GLY A 341 9.02 4.34 20.28
CA GLY A 341 10.02 5.33 20.68
C GLY A 341 10.83 5.85 19.50
N SER A 342 11.59 6.91 19.74
CA SER A 342 12.54 7.48 18.77
C SER A 342 13.71 6.53 18.46
N PRO A 343 14.48 6.75 17.37
CA PRO A 343 15.73 6.04 17.10
C PRO A 343 16.70 6.01 18.28
N ALA A 344 16.78 7.09 19.06
CA ALA A 344 17.63 7.16 20.24
C ALA A 344 17.11 6.31 21.42
N GLU A 345 15.78 6.22 21.58
CA GLU A 345 15.15 5.47 22.68
C GLU A 345 15.08 3.96 22.41
N ASN A 346 14.93 3.56 21.14
CA ASN A 346 14.78 2.16 20.74
C ASN A 346 15.57 1.81 19.46
N PRO A 347 16.91 1.92 19.48
CA PRO A 347 17.73 1.70 18.30
C PRO A 347 17.58 0.29 17.71
N GLU A 348 17.32 -0.72 18.54
CA GLU A 348 17.13 -2.11 18.10
C GLU A 348 15.90 -2.28 17.20
N PHE A 349 14.76 -1.67 17.57
CA PHE A 349 13.56 -1.71 16.73
C PHE A 349 13.79 -1.09 15.35
N TRP A 350 14.38 0.10 15.33
CA TRP A 350 14.62 0.82 14.07
C TRP A 350 15.63 0.10 13.18
N ALA A 351 16.65 -0.55 13.77
CA ALA A 351 17.55 -1.44 13.05
C ALA A 351 16.80 -2.65 12.44
N MET A 352 15.90 -3.28 13.19
CA MET A 352 15.17 -4.47 12.72
C MET A 352 14.27 -4.21 11.50
N ILE A 353 13.73 -3.01 11.35
CA ILE A 353 12.86 -2.66 10.22
C ILE A 353 13.61 -2.01 9.04
N SER A 354 14.87 -1.60 9.26
CA SER A 354 15.72 -0.95 8.26
C SER A 354 16.47 -1.98 7.41
N PRO A 355 16.28 -2.01 6.08
CA PRO A 355 17.07 -2.89 5.21
C PRO A 355 18.59 -2.65 5.32
N ASN A 356 19.01 -1.42 5.63
CA ASN A 356 20.42 -1.01 5.80
C ASN A 356 21.14 -1.82 6.90
N SER A 357 20.42 -2.34 7.89
CA SER A 357 21.01 -3.19 8.93
C SER A 357 21.28 -4.63 8.48
N TYR A 358 20.92 -4.99 7.24
CA TYR A 358 20.99 -6.35 6.69
C TYR A 358 21.76 -6.42 5.36
N LEU A 359 22.60 -5.42 5.05
CA LEU A 359 23.28 -5.33 3.74
C LEU A 359 24.27 -6.47 3.48
N ALA A 360 24.83 -7.08 4.53
CA ALA A 360 25.66 -8.28 4.42
C ALA A 360 24.89 -9.50 3.87
N ASP A 361 23.55 -9.45 3.92
CA ASP A 361 22.65 -10.51 3.44
C ASP A 361 22.03 -10.18 2.07
N LEU A 362 22.51 -9.15 1.37
CA LEU A 362 21.99 -8.80 0.04
C LEU A 362 22.08 -9.99 -0.92
N SER A 363 20.97 -10.29 -1.60
CA SER A 363 20.87 -11.42 -2.53
C SER A 363 21.73 -11.29 -3.80
N GLY A 364 22.23 -10.09 -4.10
CA GLY A 364 23.03 -9.79 -5.28
C GLY A 364 23.49 -8.33 -5.35
N PRO A 365 24.23 -7.97 -6.41
CA PRO A 365 24.75 -6.61 -6.61
C PRO A 365 23.64 -5.56 -6.81
N ILE A 366 23.96 -4.32 -6.45
CA ILE A 366 23.08 -3.15 -6.59
C ILE A 366 23.69 -2.12 -7.57
N GLN A 367 22.86 -1.53 -8.44
CA GLN A 367 23.22 -0.32 -9.18
C GLN A 367 22.32 0.83 -8.75
N LEU A 368 22.93 1.96 -8.39
CA LEU A 368 22.28 3.17 -7.91
C LEU A 368 22.35 4.27 -8.96
N HIS A 369 21.25 4.98 -9.15
CA HIS A 369 21.16 6.14 -10.05
C HIS A 369 20.50 7.31 -9.31
N HIS A 370 21.11 8.49 -9.32
CA HIS A 370 20.53 9.65 -8.62
C HIS A 370 20.86 10.98 -9.31
N GLY A 371 19.84 11.83 -9.50
CA GLY A 371 20.02 13.21 -9.93
C GLY A 371 20.50 14.09 -8.78
N THR A 372 21.56 14.86 -8.95
CA THR A 372 22.10 15.73 -7.87
C THR A 372 21.20 16.93 -7.55
N ALA A 373 20.25 17.27 -8.44
CA ALA A 373 19.23 18.28 -8.20
C ALA A 373 17.87 17.69 -7.77
N ASP A 374 17.83 16.42 -7.37
CA ASP A 374 16.64 15.78 -6.83
C ASP A 374 16.12 16.51 -5.58
N SER A 375 14.93 17.10 -5.68
CA SER A 375 14.28 17.81 -4.58
C SER A 375 13.37 16.92 -3.72
N SER A 376 13.15 15.67 -4.13
CA SER A 376 12.22 14.72 -3.53
C SER A 376 12.92 13.76 -2.58
N VAL A 377 14.07 13.23 -3.00
CA VAL A 377 14.90 12.30 -2.25
C VAL A 377 16.32 12.87 -2.18
N PRO A 378 16.92 12.98 -0.98
CA PRO A 378 18.30 13.44 -0.85
C PRO A 378 19.27 12.46 -1.53
N VAL A 379 20.21 13.01 -2.31
CA VAL A 379 21.27 12.22 -2.98
C VAL A 379 22.12 11.46 -1.96
N GLU A 380 22.22 12.00 -0.75
CA GLU A 380 22.92 11.43 0.39
C GLU A 380 22.42 10.01 0.72
N PHE A 381 21.15 9.70 0.46
CA PHE A 381 20.64 8.34 0.68
C PHE A 381 21.30 7.31 -0.24
N SER A 382 21.61 7.68 -1.49
CA SER A 382 22.32 6.80 -2.40
C SER A 382 23.82 6.74 -2.12
N THR A 383 24.47 7.86 -1.79
CA THR A 383 25.91 7.84 -1.47
C THR A 383 26.19 7.12 -0.15
N THR A 384 25.33 7.27 0.85
CA THR A 384 25.46 6.53 2.12
C THR A 384 25.23 5.03 1.89
N LEU A 385 24.17 4.65 1.16
CA LEU A 385 23.92 3.23 0.88
C LEU A 385 25.08 2.59 0.10
N GLU A 386 25.69 3.28 -0.87
CA GLU A 386 26.87 2.79 -1.57
C GLU A 386 27.98 2.43 -0.57
N SER A 387 28.36 3.39 0.29
CA SER A 387 29.41 3.18 1.30
C SER A 387 29.06 2.06 2.29
N GLU A 388 27.80 1.95 2.72
CA GLU A 388 27.33 0.88 3.60
C GLU A 388 27.41 -0.50 2.92
N ILE A 389 27.05 -0.61 1.64
CA ILE A 389 27.14 -1.87 0.88
C ILE A 389 28.61 -2.27 0.70
N GLU A 390 29.49 -1.34 0.33
CA GLU A 390 30.93 -1.60 0.20
C GLU A 390 31.53 -2.05 1.54
N THR A 391 31.16 -1.39 2.64
CA THR A 391 31.61 -1.75 4.00
C THR A 391 31.13 -3.14 4.40
N ALA A 392 29.92 -3.54 3.98
CA ALA A 392 29.39 -4.89 4.18
C ALA A 392 30.01 -5.94 3.24
N GLY A 393 30.91 -5.55 2.33
CA GLY A 393 31.55 -6.43 1.34
C GLY A 393 30.68 -6.77 0.12
N GLY A 394 29.58 -6.04 -0.08
CA GLY A 394 28.71 -6.18 -1.22
C GLY A 394 29.26 -5.52 -2.49
N THR A 395 28.62 -5.80 -3.62
CA THR A 395 28.95 -5.18 -4.91
C THR A 395 27.94 -4.10 -5.24
N VAL A 396 28.41 -2.87 -5.46
CA VAL A 396 27.56 -1.72 -5.80
C VAL A 396 28.21 -0.84 -6.87
N GLU A 397 27.40 -0.22 -7.71
CA GLU A 397 27.81 0.84 -8.63
C GLU A 397 26.91 2.07 -8.43
N LEU A 398 27.45 3.27 -8.18
CA LEU A 398 26.68 4.51 -8.13
C LEU A 398 26.93 5.39 -9.36
N PHE A 399 25.83 5.88 -9.95
CA PHE A 399 25.84 6.91 -10.98
C PHE A 399 25.10 8.16 -10.50
N LEU A 400 25.85 9.24 -10.33
CA LEU A 400 25.31 10.57 -10.08
C LEU A 400 25.17 11.35 -11.38
N TYR A 401 24.04 12.03 -11.55
CA TYR A 401 23.71 12.83 -12.72
C TYR A 401 23.69 14.31 -12.30
N GLU A 402 24.75 15.04 -12.67
CA GLU A 402 24.94 16.44 -12.30
C GLU A 402 23.80 17.32 -12.84
N GLY A 403 23.15 18.11 -11.95
CA GLY A 403 22.02 18.97 -12.26
C GLY A 403 20.70 18.27 -12.61
N ASP A 404 20.64 16.94 -12.66
CA ASP A 404 19.44 16.20 -13.08
C ASP A 404 18.43 16.03 -11.94
N ASP A 405 17.17 15.80 -12.30
CA ASP A 405 16.04 15.77 -11.38
C ASP A 405 15.74 14.38 -10.79
N HIS A 406 14.67 14.27 -10.01
CA HIS A 406 14.19 13.01 -9.41
C HIS A 406 13.96 11.89 -10.44
N ASN A 407 13.59 12.25 -11.68
CA ASN A 407 13.29 11.28 -12.73
C ASN A 407 14.51 10.99 -13.63
N ILE A 408 15.63 11.70 -13.41
CA ILE A 408 16.81 11.67 -14.26
C ILE A 408 16.42 12.03 -15.70
N ALA A 409 15.57 13.06 -15.83
CA ALA A 409 14.92 13.39 -17.11
C ALA A 409 15.94 13.78 -18.20
N ALA A 410 17.01 14.50 -17.84
CA ALA A 410 18.02 14.93 -18.81
C ALA A 410 18.90 13.76 -19.29
N ASN A 411 19.09 12.74 -18.45
CA ASN A 411 19.97 11.60 -18.73
C ASN A 411 19.23 10.25 -18.81
N LEU A 412 17.91 10.26 -19.04
CA LEU A 412 17.06 9.06 -19.04
C LEU A 412 17.63 7.94 -19.91
N GLY A 413 18.02 8.25 -21.15
CA GLY A 413 18.58 7.27 -22.08
C GLY A 413 19.86 6.62 -21.55
N THR A 414 20.81 7.42 -21.07
CA THR A 414 22.06 6.95 -20.48
C THR A 414 21.81 6.06 -19.26
N ALA A 415 20.92 6.48 -18.37
CA ALA A 415 20.57 5.72 -17.18
C ALA A 415 19.93 4.37 -17.55
N LEU A 416 19.00 4.34 -18.51
CA LEU A 416 18.38 3.09 -19.00
C LEU A 416 19.41 2.16 -19.65
N THR A 417 20.32 2.67 -20.48
CA THR A 417 21.39 1.88 -21.08
C THR A 417 22.27 1.21 -20.02
N ARG A 418 22.66 1.95 -18.99
CA ARG A 418 23.45 1.41 -17.85
C ARG A 418 22.67 0.34 -17.09
N SER A 419 21.39 0.58 -16.82
CA SER A 419 20.52 -0.39 -16.12
C SER A 419 20.33 -1.69 -16.91
N VAL A 420 20.15 -1.60 -18.23
CA VAL A 420 20.10 -2.78 -19.11
C VAL A 420 21.44 -3.53 -19.08
N ALA A 421 22.56 -2.83 -19.24
CA ALA A 421 23.89 -3.46 -19.22
C ALA A 421 24.18 -4.16 -17.88
N PHE A 422 23.72 -3.59 -16.76
CA PHE A 422 23.86 -4.19 -15.44
C PHE A 422 23.06 -5.49 -15.30
N PHE A 423 21.79 -5.49 -15.71
CA PHE A 423 21.02 -6.72 -15.74
C PHE A 423 21.53 -7.71 -16.77
N ASP A 424 22.12 -7.27 -17.89
CA ASP A 424 22.72 -8.18 -18.86
C ASP A 424 23.88 -8.94 -18.18
N ARG A 425 24.72 -8.22 -17.43
CA ARG A 425 25.83 -8.82 -16.68
C ARG A 425 25.36 -9.78 -15.59
N TYR A 426 24.43 -9.36 -14.73
CA TYR A 426 24.13 -10.08 -13.48
C TYR A 426 22.85 -10.93 -13.51
N VAL A 427 21.93 -10.68 -14.45
CA VAL A 427 20.68 -11.45 -14.58
C VAL A 427 20.75 -12.38 -15.78
N LYS A 428 21.26 -11.93 -16.93
CA LYS A 428 21.45 -12.81 -18.10
C LYS A 428 22.73 -13.63 -18.05
N ASN A 429 23.70 -13.23 -17.22
CA ASN A 429 25.08 -13.73 -17.27
C ASN A 429 25.71 -13.53 -18.67
N ALA A 430 25.39 -12.41 -19.32
CA ALA A 430 26.00 -12.07 -20.60
C ALA A 430 27.50 -11.78 -20.39
N PRO A 431 28.37 -12.17 -21.33
CA PRO A 431 29.78 -11.79 -21.28
C PRO A 431 29.89 -10.27 -21.20
N SER A 432 30.78 -9.78 -20.33
CA SER A 432 31.16 -8.37 -20.32
C SER A 432 31.57 -7.95 -21.73
N THR A 433 30.86 -6.98 -22.32
CA THR A 433 31.29 -6.41 -23.60
C THR A 433 32.61 -5.66 -23.36
N PRO A 434 33.69 -5.95 -24.11
CA PRO A 434 35.01 -5.39 -23.87
C PRO A 434 35.09 -3.88 -24.05
#